data_AF-B4GHY4-F1
#
_entry.id   AF-B4GHY4-F1
#
_cell.length_a   1.000
_cell.length_b   1.000
_cell.length_c   1.000
_cell.angle_alpha   90.00
_cell.angle_beta   90.00
_cell.angle_gamma   90.00
#
_symmetry.space_group_name_H-M   'P 1'
#
loop_
_entity.id
_entity.type
_entity.pdbx_description
1 polymer ?
#
loop_
_entity_poly.entity_id
_entity_poly.type
_entity_poly.pdbx_seq_one_letter_code
_entity_poly.pdbx_strand_id
1 'polypeptide(L)'
;MEPLEDEEVPSKKRKILLLLLHILFHILWISYFIAATVVYITYDRKTDKCIDPSSSDEPSSENSTNLNATDSSDVDSKDDKFKPFILCKMNWCHGYGFLIFCFVVFYILWLYYWVFKPFIGQKLYDTRIDPAIDNWIEFSRRKIISIIMLLFVTVLAVAYLLFECRDDSRKMVGLAGPVVFILIGFAASKHHKDIPWRIVTHGLLGQLLLGIVCIRLAFGRDLFDCAGEKVTIFLRFADHGARFVYGDRICDEFVFAFAILAVIFFFSVVTSCLYYLGVMQFFLGAFGFMLQSMVGTTVCESVNAAGNVFLGMSESPLLIRPYIDILTKSELHTICTSGYATVAGTVLGAYISFGASPAHLITASVMAAPASLAFSKLFYPETEESQTRSENIQLEKSSETSILDAATSGAAAAMMIVLGIVSNIIAFLAILYFFSATTEWIFEMLGLNDVSLLYLLSKMFIPLVFIMGVPYYDCEKIGLVVAEKTFINEFVGYKHLGEFIKGNKVDHRSAAIGTFALCGFANPGSLGILIAALSAMSPSRRSDITRVAVRAFFAGSFVSYTSASIAGILIQKRDMDTINKRFEIYTGSHMDDDRADHIMMNI
;
A
#
# COMPACT_ATOMS: atom_id res chain seq x y z
N MET A 1 45.20 4.11 -2.94
CA MET A 1 44.98 4.64 -1.58
C MET A 1 45.01 6.15 -1.72
N GLU A 2 43.92 6.70 -2.24
CA GLU A 2 43.73 8.16 -2.30
C GLU A 2 43.36 8.65 -0.90
N PRO A 3 43.80 9.84 -0.50
CA PRO A 3 43.52 10.36 0.83
C PRO A 3 42.02 10.65 0.95
N LEU A 4 41.42 10.19 2.05
CA LEU A 4 40.10 10.59 2.51
C LEU A 4 40.06 12.12 2.55
N GLU A 5 39.21 12.75 1.74
CA GLU A 5 38.92 14.17 1.85
C GLU A 5 38.43 14.45 3.27
N ASP A 6 39.13 15.35 3.96
CA ASP A 6 38.82 15.82 5.30
C ASP A 6 37.36 16.32 5.35
N GLU A 7 36.54 15.73 6.21
CA GLU A 7 35.26 16.33 6.62
C GLU A 7 35.55 17.75 7.14
N GLU A 8 35.13 18.77 6.40
CA GLU A 8 35.21 20.17 6.83
C GLU A 8 34.52 20.33 8.19
N VAL A 9 35.32 20.40 9.26
CA VAL A 9 34.84 20.64 10.62
C VAL A 9 34.04 21.95 10.58
N PRO A 10 32.72 21.94 10.86
CA PRO A 10 31.93 23.14 10.71
C PRO A 10 32.45 24.21 11.67
N SER A 11 32.84 25.35 11.10
CA SER A 11 33.27 26.56 11.81
C SER A 11 32.40 26.81 13.03
N LYS A 12 33.01 27.22 14.16
CA LYS A 12 32.32 27.49 15.43
C LYS A 12 31.10 28.43 15.25
N LYS A 13 31.18 29.35 14.28
CA LYS A 13 30.08 30.24 13.87
C LYS A 13 28.91 29.48 13.22
N ARG A 14 29.19 28.50 12.35
CA ARG A 14 28.19 27.66 11.68
C ARG A 14 27.44 26.77 12.68
N LYS A 15 28.14 26.22 13.69
CA LYS A 15 27.51 25.47 14.79
C LYS A 15 26.57 26.34 15.63
N ILE A 16 26.98 27.56 15.98
CA ILE A 16 26.14 28.50 16.73
C ILE A 16 24.93 28.95 15.91
N LEU A 17 25.13 29.22 14.61
CA LEU A 17 24.04 29.59 13.70
C LEU A 17 23.00 28.47 13.57
N LEU A 18 23.45 27.22 13.39
CA LEU A 18 22.57 26.05 13.34
C LEU A 18 21.80 25.85 14.65
N LEU A 19 22.46 26.05 15.80
CA LEU A 19 21.80 25.97 17.11
C LEU A 19 20.72 27.05 17.27
N LEU A 20 21.01 28.29 16.86
CA LEU A 20 20.05 29.39 16.89
C LEU A 20 18.85 29.14 15.96
N LEU A 21 19.09 28.66 14.74
CA LEU A 21 18.05 28.25 13.79
C LEU A 21 17.18 27.12 14.36
N HIS A 22 17.80 26.14 15.03
CA HIS A 22 17.08 25.04 15.65
C HIS A 22 16.20 25.51 16.82
N ILE A 23 16.72 26.37 17.70
CA ILE A 23 15.96 26.96 18.80
C ILE A 23 14.80 27.79 18.26
N LEU A 24 15.04 28.60 17.23
CA LEU A 24 14.00 29.39 16.58
C LEU A 24 12.90 28.51 15.99
N PHE A 25 13.28 27.40 15.34
CA PHE A 25 12.33 26.43 14.82
C PHE A 25 11.44 25.84 15.92
N HIS A 26 12.02 25.44 17.06
CA HIS A 26 11.23 24.94 18.20
C HIS A 26 10.29 26.00 18.77
N ILE A 27 10.74 27.24 18.93
CA ILE A 27 9.90 28.34 19.42
C ILE A 27 8.71 28.56 18.46
N LEU A 28 8.97 28.60 17.16
CA LEU A 28 7.93 28.74 16.15
C LEU A 28 6.96 27.55 16.18
N TRP A 29 7.47 26.32 16.24
CA TRP A 29 6.65 25.12 16.24
C TRP A 29 5.76 25.00 17.50
N ILE A 30 6.31 25.28 18.68
CA ILE A 30 5.56 25.31 19.94
C ILE A 30 4.52 26.44 19.92
N SER A 31 4.91 27.63 19.47
CA SER A 31 3.98 28.77 19.39
C SER A 31 2.81 28.47 18.44
N TYR A 32 3.07 27.84 17.30
CA TYR A 32 2.05 27.40 16.36
C TYR A 32 1.14 26.33 16.97
N PHE A 33 1.69 25.33 17.65
CA PHE A 33 0.90 24.31 18.34
C PHE A 33 0.02 24.90 19.44
N ILE A 34 0.55 25.80 20.27
CA ILE A 34 -0.21 26.50 21.32
C ILE A 34 -1.30 27.35 20.70
N ALA A 35 -0.99 28.15 19.67
CA ALA A 35 -1.98 28.98 18.98
C ALA A 35 -3.09 28.13 18.36
N ALA A 36 -2.77 27.04 17.67
CA ALA A 36 -3.75 26.12 17.11
C ALA A 36 -4.58 25.41 18.19
N THR A 37 -3.97 25.07 19.33
CA THR A 37 -4.65 24.49 20.50
C THR A 37 -5.63 25.49 21.11
N VAL A 38 -5.20 26.75 21.28
CA VAL A 38 -6.07 27.83 21.77
C VAL A 38 -7.22 28.03 20.80
N VAL A 39 -6.97 28.19 19.49
CA VAL A 39 -7.99 28.35 18.45
C VAL A 39 -8.99 27.19 18.47
N TYR A 40 -8.52 25.95 18.58
CA TYR A 40 -9.36 24.75 18.67
C TYR A 40 -10.23 24.75 19.93
N ILE A 41 -9.66 25.12 21.08
CA ILE A 41 -10.38 25.22 22.37
C ILE A 41 -11.34 26.42 22.38
N THR A 42 -11.03 27.50 21.65
CA THR A 42 -11.87 28.72 21.54
C THR A 42 -12.87 28.68 20.39
N TYR A 43 -12.97 27.56 19.65
CA TYR A 43 -13.95 27.40 18.57
C TYR A 43 -15.38 27.49 19.13
N ASP A 44 -16.22 28.29 18.46
CA ASP A 44 -17.37 28.99 19.02
C ASP A 44 -18.53 28.06 19.48
N ARG A 45 -18.95 28.27 20.74
CA ARG A 45 -20.04 27.60 21.46
C ARG A 45 -21.44 28.09 21.03
N LYS A 46 -21.55 29.04 20.09
CA LYS A 46 -22.83 29.68 19.71
C LYS A 46 -23.43 29.29 18.36
N THR A 47 -22.65 28.71 17.43
CA THR A 47 -23.09 28.55 16.04
C THR A 47 -23.48 27.12 15.63
N ASP A 48 -23.34 26.14 16.54
CA ASP A 48 -23.82 24.75 16.45
C ASP A 48 -23.75 24.12 15.04
N LYS A 49 -22.63 24.29 14.33
CA LYS A 49 -22.36 23.56 13.09
C LYS A 49 -21.03 22.82 13.18
N CYS A 50 -21.11 21.56 13.62
CA CYS A 50 -20.15 20.56 13.18
C CYS A 50 -20.52 20.20 11.74
N ILE A 51 -19.85 20.79 10.76
CA ILE A 51 -20.10 20.43 9.35
C ILE A 51 -19.53 19.03 9.13
N ASP A 52 -20.41 18.06 8.91
CA ASP A 52 -20.08 16.77 8.33
C ASP A 52 -19.59 17.02 6.89
N PRO A 53 -18.47 16.44 6.41
CA PRO A 53 -18.02 16.67 5.03
C PRO A 53 -19.04 16.26 3.95
N SER A 54 -20.12 15.57 4.32
CA SER A 54 -21.19 15.11 3.42
C SER A 54 -22.46 15.95 3.40
N SER A 55 -22.60 17.05 4.14
CA SER A 55 -23.78 17.91 4.02
C SER A 55 -23.55 19.03 3.00
N SER A 56 -23.74 18.71 1.72
CA SER A 56 -24.06 19.71 0.70
C SER A 56 -25.49 20.20 0.92
N ASP A 57 -25.67 21.23 1.74
CA ASP A 57 -26.91 22.01 1.72
C ASP A 57 -26.75 23.16 0.74
N GLU A 58 -27.49 23.06 -0.37
CA GLU A 58 -27.75 24.14 -1.31
C GLU A 58 -28.25 25.39 -0.58
N PRO A 59 -27.82 26.61 -0.94
CA PRO A 59 -28.46 27.81 -0.42
C PRO A 59 -29.84 27.94 -1.08
N SER A 60 -30.88 27.55 -0.34
CA SER A 60 -32.27 27.84 -0.69
C SER A 60 -32.48 29.35 -0.79
N SER A 61 -33.00 29.76 -1.94
CA SER A 61 -33.42 31.10 -2.33
C SER A 61 -34.15 31.90 -1.24
N GLU A 62 -33.58 33.02 -0.81
CA GLU A 62 -34.35 34.12 -0.23
C GLU A 62 -34.96 34.94 -1.37
N ASN A 63 -36.28 34.85 -1.51
CA ASN A 63 -37.09 35.87 -2.16
C ASN A 63 -37.82 36.67 -1.08
N SER A 64 -37.70 37.99 -1.17
CA SER A 64 -38.27 39.03 -0.33
C SER A 64 -39.76 38.85 0.00
N THR A 65 -40.17 39.11 1.26
CA THR A 65 -40.96 40.30 1.66
C THR A 65 -41.62 40.16 3.06
N ASN A 66 -41.53 41.25 3.83
CA ASN A 66 -42.49 41.75 4.83
C ASN A 66 -42.63 41.10 6.23
N LEU A 67 -41.99 41.78 7.19
CA LEU A 67 -42.56 42.34 8.42
C LEU A 67 -44.01 41.92 8.79
N ASN A 68 -44.16 41.28 9.94
CA ASN A 68 -45.02 41.78 11.03
C ASN A 68 -44.75 41.09 12.36
N ALA A 69 -44.71 41.91 13.41
CA ALA A 69 -44.53 41.57 14.81
C ALA A 69 -45.78 40.91 15.42
N THR A 70 -45.60 40.04 16.44
CA THR A 70 -46.25 40.12 17.76
C THR A 70 -45.86 38.95 18.70
N ASP A 71 -45.30 39.35 19.85
CA ASP A 71 -45.62 38.96 21.24
C ASP A 71 -45.38 37.59 21.89
N SER A 72 -44.99 37.72 23.18
CA SER A 72 -45.09 36.83 24.36
C SER A 72 -44.16 35.61 24.43
N SER A 73 -43.06 35.66 25.19
CA SER A 73 -42.91 35.50 26.66
C SER A 73 -42.98 34.03 27.13
N ASP A 74 -41.85 33.46 27.55
CA ASP A 74 -41.73 32.96 28.94
C ASP A 74 -40.29 32.57 29.30
N VAL A 75 -39.96 32.93 30.53
CA VAL A 75 -38.70 32.73 31.26
C VAL A 75 -38.76 31.36 31.94
N ASP A 76 -37.77 30.50 31.74
CA ASP A 76 -37.32 29.66 32.85
C ASP A 76 -35.81 29.38 32.77
N SER A 77 -35.10 29.94 33.74
CA SER A 77 -33.70 29.72 34.03
C SER A 77 -33.61 28.57 35.04
N LYS A 78 -33.04 27.42 34.67
CA LYS A 78 -32.54 26.45 35.65
C LYS A 78 -31.54 25.45 35.06
N ASP A 79 -30.43 25.34 35.77
CA ASP A 79 -29.38 24.31 35.75
C ASP A 79 -28.42 24.25 34.56
N ASP A 80 -27.49 25.22 34.57
CA ASP A 80 -26.12 25.06 34.06
C ASP A 80 -25.38 23.93 34.82
N LYS A 81 -25.73 22.67 34.53
CA LYS A 81 -24.77 21.58 34.70
C LYS A 81 -23.81 21.66 33.52
N PHE A 82 -22.56 22.03 33.79
CA PHE A 82 -21.44 21.83 32.87
C PHE A 82 -21.46 20.38 32.38
N LYS A 83 -22.03 20.17 31.19
CA LYS A 83 -21.82 18.95 30.41
C LYS A 83 -20.59 19.25 29.57
N PRO A 84 -19.43 18.62 29.84
CA PRO A 84 -18.31 18.75 28.94
C PRO A 84 -18.79 18.27 27.57
N PHE A 85 -18.76 19.16 26.58
CA PHE A 85 -18.83 18.79 25.17
C PHE A 85 -17.53 18.06 24.86
N ILE A 86 -17.46 16.80 25.30
CA ILE A 86 -16.44 15.85 24.92
C ILE A 86 -16.68 15.56 23.45
N LEU A 87 -15.80 16.18 22.66
CA LEU A 87 -15.32 15.75 21.36
C LEU A 87 -16.34 15.73 20.23
N CYS A 88 -16.25 16.76 19.36
CA CYS A 88 -16.11 16.44 17.93
C CYS A 88 -15.18 15.24 17.83
N LYS A 89 -15.64 14.13 17.24
CA LYS A 89 -14.82 12.92 17.09
C LYS A 89 -13.48 13.34 16.48
N MET A 90 -12.40 13.25 17.27
CA MET A 90 -11.13 13.84 16.89
C MET A 90 -10.66 13.20 15.59
N ASN A 91 -10.61 14.00 14.51
CA ASN A 91 -10.13 13.51 13.24
C ASN A 91 -8.61 13.40 13.34
N TRP A 92 -8.10 12.18 13.35
CA TRP A 92 -6.67 11.90 13.44
C TRP A 92 -5.94 12.14 12.12
N CYS A 93 -6.68 12.31 11.02
CA CYS A 93 -6.09 12.55 9.72
C CYS A 93 -6.03 14.03 9.31
N HIS A 94 -7.02 14.83 9.72
CA HIS A 94 -7.17 16.23 9.30
C HIS A 94 -7.34 17.15 10.50
N GLY A 95 -6.96 18.41 10.32
CA GLY A 95 -7.13 19.44 11.35
C GLY A 95 -6.28 19.21 12.60
N TYR A 96 -6.85 19.52 13.76
CA TYR A 96 -6.12 19.59 15.02
C TYR A 96 -5.61 18.23 15.54
N GLY A 97 -6.34 17.14 15.30
CA GLY A 97 -5.90 15.80 15.72
C GLY A 97 -4.63 15.35 15.00
N PHE A 98 -4.50 15.62 13.70
CA PHE A 98 -3.26 15.38 12.95
C PHE A 98 -2.12 16.29 13.42
N LEU A 99 -2.43 17.55 13.77
CA LEU A 99 -1.43 18.45 14.33
C LEU A 99 -0.86 17.93 15.66
N ILE A 100 -1.71 17.41 16.55
CA ILE A 100 -1.28 16.74 17.79
C ILE A 100 -0.38 15.55 17.46
N PHE A 101 -0.79 14.70 16.52
CA PHE A 101 0.01 13.54 16.10
C PHE A 101 1.40 13.97 15.62
N CYS A 102 1.48 14.93 14.69
CA CYS A 102 2.75 15.47 14.18
C CYS A 102 3.60 16.09 15.30
N PHE A 103 2.99 16.85 16.20
CA PHE A 103 3.69 17.47 17.33
C PHE A 103 4.28 16.41 18.26
N VAL A 104 3.49 15.43 18.66
CA VAL A 104 3.91 14.34 19.55
C VAL A 104 5.01 13.51 18.90
N VAL A 105 4.82 13.08 17.65
CA VAL A 105 5.83 12.29 16.91
C VAL A 105 7.12 13.09 16.74
N PHE A 106 7.03 14.36 16.37
CA PHE A 106 8.21 15.23 16.23
C PHE A 106 8.99 15.32 17.53
N TYR A 107 8.33 15.59 18.67
CA TYR A 107 9.03 15.69 19.96
C TYR A 107 9.53 14.36 20.48
N ILE A 108 8.83 13.25 20.23
CA ILE A 108 9.32 11.90 20.53
C ILE A 108 10.60 11.61 19.74
N LEU A 109 10.58 11.83 18.42
CA LEU A 109 11.76 11.62 17.56
C LEU A 109 12.89 12.58 17.91
N TRP A 110 12.59 13.85 18.17
CA TRP A 110 13.56 14.85 18.57
C TRP A 110 14.22 14.49 19.89
N LEU A 111 13.43 14.15 20.92
CA LEU A 111 13.94 13.72 22.23
C LEU A 111 14.73 12.42 22.09
N TYR A 112 14.29 11.50 21.24
CA TYR A 112 15.04 10.29 20.93
C TYR A 112 16.40 10.60 20.30
N TYR A 113 16.47 11.43 19.25
CA TYR A 113 17.72 11.68 18.52
C TYR A 113 18.69 12.62 19.25
N TRP A 114 18.19 13.63 19.97
CA TRP A 114 19.03 14.66 20.59
C TRP A 114 19.34 14.42 22.07
N VAL A 115 18.46 13.71 22.80
CA VAL A 115 18.63 13.45 24.22
C VAL A 115 18.91 11.99 24.46
N PHE A 116 18.04 11.10 24.00
CA PHE A 116 18.17 9.67 24.29
C PHE A 116 19.41 9.10 23.60
N LYS A 117 19.49 9.10 22.27
CA LYS A 117 20.56 8.51 21.46
C LYS A 117 21.98 8.90 21.92
N PRO A 118 22.34 10.19 22.08
CA PRO A 118 23.70 10.58 22.45
C PRO A 118 24.06 10.38 23.92
N PHE A 119 23.11 10.53 24.87
CA PHE A 119 23.44 10.45 26.30
C PHE A 119 23.23 9.06 26.91
N ILE A 120 22.16 8.38 26.50
CA ILE A 120 21.70 7.12 27.10
C ILE A 120 21.72 6.00 26.06
N GLY A 121 21.36 6.30 24.82
CA GLY A 121 21.05 5.36 23.77
C GLY A 121 22.27 4.59 23.32
N GLN A 122 23.37 5.24 22.97
CA GLN A 122 24.62 4.51 22.64
C GLN A 122 25.07 3.63 23.80
N LYS A 123 25.10 4.16 25.03
CA LYS A 123 25.55 3.39 26.20
C LYS A 123 24.61 2.24 26.55
N LEU A 124 23.29 2.42 26.51
CA LEU A 124 22.30 1.38 26.79
C LEU A 124 22.23 0.36 25.65
N TYR A 125 22.36 0.84 24.42
CA TYR A 125 22.41 0.01 23.22
C TYR A 125 23.62 -0.91 23.30
N ASP A 126 24.82 -0.36 23.32
CA ASP A 126 26.08 -1.12 23.31
C ASP A 126 26.24 -2.01 24.56
N THR A 127 25.78 -1.55 25.74
CA THR A 127 26.04 -2.30 27.00
C THR A 127 24.95 -3.30 27.36
N ARG A 128 23.69 -3.12 26.92
CA ARG A 128 22.57 -4.00 27.34
C ARG A 128 21.69 -4.48 26.20
N ILE A 129 21.29 -3.61 25.28
CA ILE A 129 20.31 -3.98 24.25
C ILE A 129 20.98 -4.80 23.16
N ASP A 130 22.09 -4.36 22.60
CA ASP A 130 22.83 -5.07 21.54
C ASP A 130 23.25 -6.47 22.00
N PRO A 131 23.90 -6.67 23.16
CA PRO A 131 24.21 -8.01 23.64
C PRO A 131 22.95 -8.83 24.00
N ALA A 132 21.85 -8.21 24.43
CA ALA A 132 20.61 -8.95 24.67
C ALA A 132 19.91 -9.36 23.37
N ILE A 133 19.93 -8.50 22.36
CA ILE A 133 19.43 -8.76 21.01
C ILE A 133 20.27 -9.85 20.37
N ASP A 134 21.59 -9.77 20.42
CA ASP A 134 22.50 -10.79 19.89
C ASP A 134 22.30 -12.13 20.58
N ASN A 135 22.26 -12.14 21.92
CA ASN A 135 21.96 -13.35 22.68
C ASN A 135 20.58 -13.92 22.34
N TRP A 136 19.56 -13.08 22.17
CA TRP A 136 18.22 -13.49 21.76
C TRP A 136 18.20 -14.02 20.34
N ILE A 137 18.90 -13.36 19.42
CA ILE A 137 19.01 -13.76 18.02
C ILE A 137 19.75 -15.09 17.95
N GLU A 138 20.85 -15.28 18.67
CA GLU A 138 21.61 -16.53 18.72
C GLU A 138 20.76 -17.66 19.34
N PHE A 139 20.05 -17.38 20.43
CA PHE A 139 19.09 -18.29 21.06
C PHE A 139 17.96 -18.69 20.12
N SER A 140 17.32 -17.70 19.46
CA SER A 140 16.23 -17.89 18.50
C SER A 140 16.69 -18.56 17.21
N ARG A 141 17.96 -18.37 16.80
CA ARG A 141 18.59 -19.05 15.66
C ARG A 141 18.92 -20.52 15.95
N ARG A 142 18.91 -20.97 17.20
CA ARG A 142 19.07 -22.40 17.51
C ARG A 142 17.92 -23.18 16.87
N LYS A 143 18.25 -24.16 16.04
CA LYS A 143 17.29 -24.93 15.23
C LYS A 143 16.09 -25.45 16.03
N ILE A 144 16.33 -25.97 17.24
CA ILE A 144 15.29 -26.51 18.12
C ILE A 144 14.33 -25.40 18.57
N ILE A 145 14.86 -24.28 19.06
CA ILE A 145 14.05 -23.15 19.54
C ILE A 145 13.27 -22.52 18.41
N SER A 146 13.90 -22.34 17.24
CA SER A 146 13.23 -21.83 16.06
C SER A 146 12.04 -22.70 15.66
N ILE A 147 12.19 -24.04 15.66
CA ILE A 147 11.10 -24.98 15.37
C ILE A 147 9.99 -24.91 16.42
N ILE A 148 10.33 -24.84 17.71
CA ILE A 148 9.33 -24.75 18.79
C ILE A 148 8.54 -23.44 18.68
N MET A 149 9.23 -22.32 18.48
CA MET A 149 8.60 -21.00 18.31
C MET A 149 7.71 -20.98 17.07
N LEU A 150 8.19 -21.56 15.97
CA LEU A 150 7.43 -21.72 14.73
C LEU A 150 6.13 -22.48 14.97
N LEU A 151 6.23 -23.67 15.58
CA LEU A 151 5.07 -24.51 15.88
C LEU A 151 4.09 -23.80 16.82
N PHE A 152 4.58 -23.13 17.87
CA PHE A 152 3.75 -22.39 18.80
C PHE A 152 2.96 -21.28 18.11
N VAL A 153 3.64 -20.47 17.29
CA VAL A 153 3.02 -19.37 16.53
C VAL A 153 2.01 -19.90 15.51
N THR A 154 2.35 -20.95 14.77
CA THR A 154 1.44 -21.55 13.79
C THR A 154 0.21 -22.15 14.48
N VAL A 155 0.38 -22.86 15.59
CA VAL A 155 -0.74 -23.41 16.38
C VAL A 155 -1.64 -22.29 16.90
N LEU A 156 -1.06 -21.21 17.43
CA LEU A 156 -1.84 -20.06 17.91
C LEU A 156 -2.63 -19.39 16.78
N ALA A 157 -2.00 -19.18 15.62
CA ALA A 157 -2.65 -18.60 14.44
C ALA A 157 -3.80 -19.49 13.93
N VAL A 158 -3.57 -20.81 13.83
CA VAL A 158 -4.60 -21.78 13.41
C VAL A 158 -5.73 -21.84 14.45
N ALA A 159 -5.42 -21.87 15.74
CA ALA A 159 -6.43 -21.88 16.80
C ALA A 159 -7.29 -20.61 16.76
N TYR A 160 -6.70 -19.45 16.53
CA TYR A 160 -7.43 -18.19 16.35
C TYR A 160 -8.34 -18.21 15.12
N LEU A 161 -7.84 -18.68 13.97
CA LEU A 161 -8.64 -18.78 12.75
C LEU A 161 -9.78 -19.80 12.89
N LEU A 162 -9.56 -20.92 13.57
CA LEU A 162 -10.61 -21.90 13.89
C LEU A 162 -11.65 -21.31 14.84
N PHE A 163 -11.23 -20.53 15.83
CA PHE A 163 -12.14 -19.81 16.73
C PHE A 163 -13.05 -18.84 15.95
N GLU A 164 -12.52 -18.14 14.95
CA GLU A 164 -13.30 -17.25 14.09
C GLU A 164 -14.30 -17.98 13.17
N CYS A 165 -14.03 -19.25 12.87
CA CYS A 165 -14.93 -20.10 12.09
C CYS A 165 -16.04 -20.76 12.93
N ARG A 166 -16.03 -20.63 14.27
CA ARG A 166 -16.95 -21.37 15.16
C ARG A 166 -18.44 -21.10 14.88
N ASP A 167 -18.76 -19.87 14.47
CA ASP A 167 -20.13 -19.38 14.32
C ASP A 167 -20.67 -19.56 12.89
N ASP A 168 -19.80 -19.75 11.88
CA ASP A 168 -20.18 -20.00 10.48
C ASP A 168 -19.25 -21.02 9.83
N SER A 169 -19.75 -22.25 9.67
CA SER A 169 -19.02 -23.38 9.08
C SER A 169 -18.59 -23.12 7.62
N ARG A 170 -19.25 -22.21 6.90
CA ARG A 170 -18.89 -21.85 5.51
C ARG A 170 -17.55 -21.13 5.43
N LYS A 171 -17.10 -20.51 6.53
CA LYS A 171 -15.78 -19.87 6.61
C LYS A 171 -14.63 -20.87 6.63
N MET A 172 -14.88 -22.11 7.05
CA MET A 172 -13.84 -23.15 7.17
C MET A 172 -13.17 -23.45 5.84
N VAL A 173 -13.87 -23.30 4.72
CA VAL A 173 -13.29 -23.51 3.38
C VAL A 173 -12.13 -22.53 3.13
N GLY A 174 -12.24 -21.29 3.62
CA GLY A 174 -11.18 -20.28 3.50
C GLY A 174 -9.89 -20.64 4.24
N LEU A 175 -9.91 -21.59 5.19
CA LEU A 175 -8.70 -22.11 5.83
C LEU A 175 -7.86 -22.95 4.86
N ALA A 176 -8.50 -23.57 3.86
CA ALA A 176 -7.81 -24.37 2.87
C ALA A 176 -6.95 -23.50 1.93
N GLY A 177 -7.40 -22.29 1.59
CA GLY A 177 -6.70 -21.37 0.70
C GLY A 177 -5.22 -21.16 1.06
N PRO A 178 -4.90 -20.56 2.23
CA PRO A 178 -3.51 -20.33 2.63
C PRO A 178 -2.67 -21.60 2.63
N VAL A 179 -3.22 -22.73 3.11
CA VAL A 179 -2.51 -24.03 3.11
C VAL A 179 -2.18 -24.48 1.69
N VAL A 180 -3.16 -24.45 0.78
CA VAL A 180 -2.98 -24.86 -0.61
C VAL A 180 -2.00 -23.93 -1.33
N PHE A 181 -2.09 -22.61 -1.15
CA PHE A 181 -1.15 -21.67 -1.78
C PHE A 181 0.28 -21.84 -1.28
N ILE A 182 0.47 -22.14 0.02
CA ILE A 182 1.79 -22.48 0.56
C ILE A 182 2.30 -23.80 -0.04
N LEU A 183 1.46 -24.82 -0.17
CA LEU A 183 1.84 -26.10 -0.78
C LEU A 183 2.22 -25.96 -2.25
N ILE A 184 1.44 -25.20 -3.03
CA ILE A 184 1.77 -24.91 -4.43
C ILE A 184 3.06 -24.08 -4.51
N GLY A 185 3.23 -23.08 -3.64
CA GLY A 185 4.46 -22.28 -3.59
C GLY A 185 5.69 -23.12 -3.22
N PHE A 186 5.55 -24.06 -2.30
CA PHE A 186 6.59 -25.02 -1.96
C PHE A 186 6.93 -25.94 -3.15
N ALA A 187 5.92 -26.49 -3.82
CA ALA A 187 6.09 -27.35 -4.99
C ALA A 187 6.71 -26.60 -6.18
N ALA A 188 6.34 -25.34 -6.36
CA ALA A 188 6.87 -24.49 -7.41
C ALA A 188 8.26 -23.95 -7.06
N SER A 189 8.69 -23.98 -5.80
CA SER A 189 9.91 -23.35 -5.28
C SER A 189 11.17 -23.76 -6.04
N LYS A 190 12.07 -22.81 -6.30
CA LYS A 190 13.32 -23.08 -7.04
C LYS A 190 14.32 -23.87 -6.19
N HIS A 191 14.35 -23.60 -4.89
CA HIS A 191 15.33 -24.12 -3.93
C HIS A 191 14.65 -24.64 -2.66
N HIS A 192 13.89 -25.73 -2.77
CA HIS A 192 13.02 -26.23 -1.69
C HIS A 192 13.70 -26.54 -0.32
N LYS A 193 15.03 -26.71 -0.30
CA LYS A 193 15.82 -27.02 0.89
C LYS A 193 16.25 -25.76 1.64
N ASP A 194 16.34 -24.65 0.93
CA ASP A 194 16.89 -23.39 1.42
C ASP A 194 15.78 -22.40 1.84
N ILE A 195 14.52 -22.85 1.84
CA ILE A 195 13.37 -22.03 2.22
C ILE A 195 13.53 -21.55 3.67
N PRO A 196 13.61 -20.23 3.90
CA PRO A 196 13.73 -19.68 5.25
C PRO A 196 12.34 -19.66 5.91
N TRP A 197 11.90 -20.80 6.45
CA TRP A 197 10.58 -20.96 7.08
C TRP A 197 10.28 -19.95 8.18
N ARG A 198 11.31 -19.41 8.84
CA ARG A 198 11.17 -18.29 9.77
C ARG A 198 10.58 -17.07 9.06
N ILE A 199 11.14 -16.64 7.93
CA ILE A 199 10.66 -15.47 7.18
C ILE A 199 9.25 -15.74 6.64
N VAL A 200 9.02 -16.92 6.05
CA VAL A 200 7.72 -17.30 5.48
C VAL A 200 6.61 -17.23 6.53
N THR A 201 6.84 -17.81 7.71
CA THR A 201 5.84 -17.81 8.78
C THR A 201 5.68 -16.46 9.47
N HIS A 202 6.75 -15.69 9.66
CA HIS A 202 6.66 -14.35 10.25
C HIS A 202 5.92 -13.40 9.30
N GLY A 203 6.15 -13.51 7.98
CA GLY A 203 5.42 -12.72 7.00
C GLY A 203 3.93 -13.10 6.93
N LEU A 204 3.59 -14.39 6.94
CA LEU A 204 2.20 -14.84 7.00
C LEU A 204 1.51 -14.47 8.34
N LEU A 205 2.25 -14.54 9.45
CA LEU A 205 1.75 -14.06 10.75
C LEU A 205 1.53 -12.55 10.70
N GLY A 206 2.47 -11.79 10.15
CA GLY A 206 2.35 -10.35 9.97
C GLY A 206 1.13 -9.99 9.13
N GLN A 207 0.90 -10.71 8.03
CA GLN A 207 -0.31 -10.59 7.22
C GLN A 207 -1.58 -10.83 8.04
N LEU A 208 -1.63 -11.88 8.84
CA LEU A 208 -2.78 -12.18 9.70
C LEU A 208 -2.99 -11.11 10.78
N LEU A 209 -1.93 -10.70 11.47
CA LEU A 209 -1.99 -9.68 12.53
C LEU A 209 -2.43 -8.32 11.98
N LEU A 210 -1.86 -7.88 10.86
CA LEU A 210 -2.29 -6.65 10.19
C LEU A 210 -3.73 -6.78 9.67
N GLY A 211 -4.12 -7.95 9.16
CA GLY A 211 -5.51 -8.24 8.80
C GLY A 211 -6.46 -8.12 9.99
N ILE A 212 -6.08 -8.62 11.17
CA ILE A 212 -6.88 -8.46 12.39
C ILE A 212 -6.96 -6.99 12.80
N VAL A 213 -5.84 -6.27 12.83
CA VAL A 213 -5.79 -4.86 13.19
C VAL A 213 -6.67 -4.04 12.25
N CYS A 214 -6.56 -4.22 10.93
CA CYS A 214 -7.31 -3.44 9.96
C CYS A 214 -8.77 -3.92 9.79
N ILE A 215 -9.10 -5.19 9.97
CA ILE A 215 -10.50 -5.66 9.83
C ILE A 215 -11.28 -5.49 11.14
N ARG A 216 -10.64 -5.63 12.31
CA ARG A 216 -11.33 -5.58 13.61
C ARG A 216 -11.20 -4.26 14.35
N LEU A 217 -10.09 -3.54 14.21
CA LEU A 217 -9.86 -2.30 14.95
C LEU A 217 -10.11 -1.10 14.02
N ALA A 218 -11.13 -0.30 14.34
CA ALA A 218 -11.41 0.93 13.58
C ALA A 218 -10.20 1.87 13.54
N PHE A 219 -9.47 1.99 14.67
CA PHE A 219 -8.23 2.76 14.75
C PHE A 219 -7.17 2.30 13.74
N GLY A 220 -7.05 0.98 13.52
CA GLY A 220 -6.10 0.44 12.55
C GLY A 220 -6.41 0.89 11.13
N ARG A 221 -7.68 0.82 10.72
CA ARG A 221 -8.13 1.32 9.40
C ARG A 221 -7.90 2.81 9.26
N ASP A 222 -8.43 3.58 10.21
CA ASP A 222 -8.38 5.05 10.14
C ASP A 222 -6.92 5.55 10.04
N LEU A 223 -5.96 4.86 10.68
CA LEU A 223 -4.53 5.15 10.59
C LEU A 223 -3.97 4.93 9.17
N PHE A 224 -4.19 3.75 8.59
CA PHE A 224 -3.66 3.43 7.26
C PHE A 224 -4.40 4.16 6.14
N ASP A 225 -5.69 4.39 6.30
CA ASP A 225 -6.50 5.20 5.39
C ASP A 225 -5.95 6.62 5.34
N CYS A 226 -5.63 7.17 6.51
CA CYS A 226 -5.02 8.48 6.58
C CYS A 226 -3.65 8.54 5.90
N ALA A 227 -2.78 7.57 6.20
CA ALA A 227 -1.45 7.51 5.61
C ALA A 227 -1.54 7.41 4.07
N GLY A 228 -2.45 6.57 3.56
CA GLY A 228 -2.73 6.44 2.14
C GLY A 228 -3.19 7.75 1.52
N GLU A 229 -4.14 8.45 2.15
CA GLU A 229 -4.63 9.75 1.66
C GLU A 229 -3.49 10.78 1.54
N LYS A 230 -2.60 10.88 2.53
CA LYS A 230 -1.47 11.81 2.47
C LYS A 230 -0.50 11.46 1.34
N VAL A 231 -0.21 10.18 1.13
CA VAL A 231 0.64 9.74 0.00
C VAL A 231 -0.04 10.06 -1.33
N THR A 232 -1.33 9.79 -1.47
CA THR A 232 -2.09 10.13 -2.68
C THR A 232 -2.10 11.63 -2.95
N ILE A 233 -2.33 12.48 -1.94
CA ILE A 233 -2.23 13.94 -2.08
C ILE A 233 -0.84 14.34 -2.56
N PHE A 234 0.21 13.76 -1.97
CA PHE A 234 1.59 14.04 -2.36
C PHE A 234 1.85 13.66 -3.83
N LEU A 235 1.42 12.47 -4.27
CA LEU A 235 1.60 12.04 -5.66
C LEU A 235 0.74 12.86 -6.64
N ARG A 236 -0.41 13.39 -6.21
CA ARG A 236 -1.27 14.26 -7.02
C ARG A 236 -0.63 15.60 -7.38
N PHE A 237 0.44 16.03 -6.73
CA PHE A 237 1.17 17.21 -7.19
C PHE A 237 1.77 17.05 -8.60
N ALA A 238 1.99 15.81 -9.05
CA ALA A 238 2.38 15.52 -10.41
C ALA A 238 1.34 15.99 -11.45
N ASP A 239 0.05 16.02 -11.08
CA ASP A 239 -1.05 16.44 -11.96
C ASP A 239 -0.89 17.90 -12.41
N HIS A 240 -0.40 18.79 -11.54
CA HIS A 240 -0.11 20.18 -11.93
C HIS A 240 0.95 20.27 -13.02
N GLY A 241 2.00 19.43 -12.93
CA GLY A 241 3.03 19.35 -13.97
C GLY A 241 2.49 18.72 -15.25
N ALA A 242 1.71 17.65 -15.13
CA ALA A 242 1.09 16.95 -16.26
C ALA A 242 0.14 17.87 -17.04
N ARG A 243 -0.76 18.58 -16.35
CA ARG A 243 -1.70 19.53 -16.96
C ARG A 243 -1.01 20.66 -17.68
N PHE A 244 0.08 21.18 -17.12
CA PHE A 244 0.86 22.22 -17.77
C PHE A 244 1.50 21.72 -19.08
N VAL A 245 2.03 20.49 -19.12
CA VAL A 245 2.75 19.95 -20.28
C VAL A 245 1.81 19.35 -21.33
N TYR A 246 0.79 18.62 -20.91
CA TYR A 246 -0.10 17.85 -21.78
C TYR A 246 -1.47 18.52 -22.00
N GLY A 247 -1.82 19.52 -21.21
CA GLY A 247 -3.12 20.18 -21.21
C GLY A 247 -4.17 19.45 -20.36
N ASP A 248 -5.19 20.20 -19.92
CA ASP A 248 -6.24 19.69 -19.03
C ASP A 248 -7.04 18.54 -19.65
N ARG A 249 -7.36 18.62 -20.95
CA ARG A 249 -8.16 17.59 -21.64
C ARG A 249 -7.58 16.18 -21.50
N ILE A 250 -6.27 16.03 -21.76
CA ILE A 250 -5.60 14.73 -21.69
C ILE A 250 -5.58 14.19 -20.25
N CYS A 251 -5.39 15.07 -19.27
CA CYS A 251 -5.34 14.70 -17.86
C CYS A 251 -6.73 14.38 -17.31
N ASP A 252 -7.77 15.11 -17.72
CA ASP A 252 -9.17 14.93 -17.31
C ASP A 252 -9.81 13.67 -17.92
N GLU A 253 -9.34 13.26 -19.09
CA GLU A 253 -9.63 11.97 -19.74
C GLU A 253 -8.82 10.80 -19.14
N PHE A 254 -7.95 11.07 -18.16
CA PHE A 254 -7.09 10.08 -17.48
C PHE A 254 -6.29 9.19 -18.44
N VAL A 255 -5.80 9.75 -19.56
CA VAL A 255 -5.01 8.98 -20.53
C VAL A 255 -3.76 8.44 -19.83
N PHE A 256 -3.65 7.10 -19.74
CA PHE A 256 -2.69 6.41 -18.88
C PHE A 256 -1.25 6.94 -19.02
N ALA A 257 -0.79 7.04 -20.26
CA ALA A 257 0.59 7.42 -20.58
C ALA A 257 0.95 8.86 -20.15
N PHE A 258 -0.04 9.74 -20.00
CA PHE A 258 0.18 11.16 -19.74
C PHE A 258 -0.27 11.58 -18.32
N ALA A 259 -1.42 11.10 -17.86
CA ALA A 259 -1.96 11.45 -16.55
C ALA A 259 -1.33 10.60 -15.43
N ILE A 260 -1.29 9.28 -15.62
CA ILE A 260 -0.87 8.34 -14.56
C ILE A 260 0.66 8.26 -14.50
N LEU A 261 1.34 8.11 -15.65
CA LEU A 261 2.80 7.98 -15.67
C LEU A 261 3.54 9.27 -15.32
N ALA A 262 2.89 10.44 -15.33
CA ALA A 262 3.47 11.69 -14.86
C ALA A 262 3.96 11.61 -13.39
N VAL A 263 3.31 10.79 -12.57
CA VAL A 263 3.68 10.56 -11.17
C VAL A 263 5.11 10.03 -11.07
N ILE A 264 5.56 9.21 -12.02
CA ILE A 264 6.91 8.64 -12.03
C ILE A 264 7.97 9.74 -12.19
N PHE A 265 7.72 10.75 -13.01
CA PHE A 265 8.63 11.89 -13.14
C PHE A 265 8.77 12.64 -11.82
N PHE A 266 7.63 13.00 -11.21
CA PHE A 266 7.63 13.72 -9.94
C PHE A 266 8.31 12.91 -8.82
N PHE A 267 7.96 11.62 -8.68
CA PHE A 267 8.52 10.77 -7.65
C PHE A 267 10.02 10.52 -7.85
N SER A 268 10.47 10.31 -9.09
CA SER A 268 11.89 10.16 -9.42
C SER A 268 12.70 11.42 -9.05
N VAL A 269 12.18 12.62 -9.34
CA VAL A 269 12.79 13.89 -8.92
C VAL A 269 12.91 13.96 -7.40
N VAL A 270 11.82 13.69 -6.67
CA VAL A 270 11.83 13.77 -5.21
C VAL A 270 12.80 12.76 -4.61
N THR A 271 12.77 11.50 -5.06
CA THR A 271 13.69 10.47 -4.55
C THR A 271 15.15 10.85 -4.80
N SER A 272 15.52 11.32 -6.00
CA SER A 272 16.88 11.81 -6.28
C SER A 272 17.29 12.97 -5.37
N CYS A 273 16.39 13.94 -5.12
CA CYS A 273 16.65 15.03 -4.18
C CYS A 273 16.84 14.51 -2.74
N LEU A 274 16.02 13.54 -2.29
CA LEU A 274 16.15 12.97 -0.95
C LEU A 274 17.44 12.16 -0.77
N TYR A 275 17.93 11.49 -1.82
CA TYR A 275 19.24 10.84 -1.83
C TYR A 275 20.38 11.86 -1.79
N TYR A 276 20.27 12.96 -2.52
CA TYR A 276 21.24 14.05 -2.46
C TYR A 276 21.31 14.70 -1.07
N LEU A 277 20.15 14.90 -0.43
CA LEU A 277 20.07 15.50 0.90
C LEU A 277 20.49 14.58 2.05
N GLY A 278 20.78 13.30 1.82
CA GLY A 278 21.11 12.36 2.89
C GLY A 278 19.88 11.77 3.62
N VAL A 279 18.67 12.16 3.22
CA VAL A 279 17.42 11.78 3.90
C VAL A 279 17.11 10.31 3.62
N MET A 280 17.28 9.84 2.39
CA MET A 280 17.04 8.43 2.06
C MET A 280 17.94 7.48 2.83
N GLN A 281 19.21 7.85 3.04
CA GLN A 281 20.19 7.05 3.76
C GLN A 281 19.78 6.90 5.24
N PHE A 282 19.26 7.98 5.83
CA PHE A 282 18.66 7.93 7.16
C PHE A 282 17.44 6.98 7.21
N PHE A 283 16.52 7.09 6.26
CA PHE A 283 15.34 6.24 6.18
C PHE A 283 15.72 4.77 6.00
N LEU A 284 16.63 4.46 5.07
CA LEU A 284 17.12 3.10 4.82
C LEU A 284 17.83 2.51 6.04
N GLY A 285 18.65 3.29 6.74
CA GLY A 285 19.31 2.84 7.98
C GLY A 285 18.33 2.57 9.11
N ALA A 286 17.38 3.48 9.36
CA ALA A 286 16.42 3.37 10.46
C ALA A 286 15.38 2.26 10.22
N PHE A 287 14.73 2.26 9.06
CA PHE A 287 13.74 1.24 8.70
C PHE A 287 14.39 -0.11 8.42
N GLY A 288 15.59 -0.12 7.85
CA GLY A 288 16.36 -1.34 7.60
C GLY A 288 16.63 -2.14 8.86
N PHE A 289 17.12 -1.48 9.92
CA PHE A 289 17.33 -2.13 11.22
C PHE A 289 16.03 -2.68 11.82
N MET A 290 14.97 -1.87 11.82
CA MET A 290 13.66 -2.26 12.36
C MET A 290 13.08 -3.48 11.62
N LEU A 291 13.04 -3.42 10.29
CA LEU A 291 12.42 -4.47 9.47
C LEU A 291 13.26 -5.75 9.45
N GLN A 292 14.60 -5.65 9.42
CA GLN A 292 15.48 -6.81 9.53
C GLN A 292 15.31 -7.51 10.88
N SER A 293 15.16 -6.76 11.98
CA SER A 293 14.95 -7.34 13.31
C SER A 293 13.61 -8.09 13.41
N MET A 294 12.55 -7.53 12.81
CA MET A 294 11.21 -8.13 12.85
C MET A 294 11.05 -9.33 11.90
N VAL A 295 11.49 -9.19 10.65
CA VAL A 295 11.18 -10.16 9.57
C VAL A 295 12.39 -11.03 9.23
N GLY A 296 13.62 -10.53 9.40
CA GLY A 296 14.86 -11.24 9.04
C GLY A 296 15.28 -11.09 7.58
N THR A 297 14.57 -10.28 6.81
CA THR A 297 14.84 -9.90 5.41
C THR A 297 15.84 -8.76 5.31
N THR A 298 16.35 -8.51 4.10
CA THR A 298 17.34 -7.46 3.85
C THR A 298 16.69 -6.08 3.79
N VAL A 299 17.50 -5.02 3.88
CA VAL A 299 16.98 -3.65 4.00
C VAL A 299 16.22 -3.25 2.74
N CYS A 300 16.81 -3.51 1.56
CA CYS A 300 16.23 -3.10 0.29
C CYS A 300 14.89 -3.79 0.01
N GLU A 301 14.80 -5.11 0.22
CA GLU A 301 13.55 -5.84 -0.03
C GLU A 301 12.45 -5.46 0.95
N SER A 302 12.81 -5.19 2.21
CA SER A 302 11.84 -4.81 3.24
C SER A 302 11.33 -3.39 3.05
N VAL A 303 12.20 -2.44 2.73
CA VAL A 303 11.82 -1.05 2.44
C VAL A 303 10.97 -0.97 1.19
N ASN A 304 11.32 -1.72 0.14
CA ASN A 304 10.49 -1.77 -1.06
C ASN A 304 9.10 -2.38 -0.77
N ALA A 305 9.04 -3.47 0.02
CA ALA A 305 7.77 -4.08 0.41
C ALA A 305 6.90 -3.13 1.25
N ALA A 306 7.50 -2.38 2.17
CA ALA A 306 6.81 -1.36 2.95
C ALA A 306 6.36 -0.17 2.08
N GLY A 307 7.19 0.26 1.12
CA GLY A 307 6.85 1.33 0.18
C GLY A 307 5.64 0.97 -0.69
N ASN A 308 5.58 -0.28 -1.16
CA ASN A 308 4.50 -0.82 -1.97
C ASN A 308 3.12 -0.84 -1.31
N VAL A 309 3.03 -0.59 0.00
CA VAL A 309 1.74 -0.40 0.68
C VAL A 309 1.01 0.83 0.13
N PHE A 310 1.77 1.86 -0.25
CA PHE A 310 1.23 3.15 -0.71
C PHE A 310 1.66 3.52 -2.14
N LEU A 311 2.86 3.10 -2.53
CA LEU A 311 3.45 3.38 -3.82
C LEU A 311 3.21 2.25 -4.82
N GLY A 312 3.21 2.59 -6.11
CA GLY A 312 3.09 1.62 -7.18
C GLY A 312 4.35 0.79 -7.40
N MET A 313 4.20 -0.31 -8.15
CA MET A 313 5.30 -1.23 -8.43
C MET A 313 6.45 -0.63 -9.26
N SER A 314 6.21 0.46 -10.00
CA SER A 314 7.23 1.22 -10.72
C SER A 314 7.88 2.30 -9.85
N GLU A 315 7.20 2.74 -8.79
CA GLU A 315 7.60 3.82 -7.91
C GLU A 315 8.46 3.30 -6.75
N SER A 316 8.04 2.23 -6.08
CA SER A 316 8.77 1.69 -4.92
C SER A 316 10.22 1.31 -5.20
N PRO A 317 10.58 0.73 -6.37
CA PRO A 317 11.98 0.46 -6.68
C PRO A 317 12.84 1.73 -6.74
N LEU A 318 12.27 2.91 -6.99
CA LEU A 318 13.00 4.18 -6.95
C LEU A 318 13.54 4.50 -5.54
N LEU A 319 12.89 3.99 -4.48
CA LEU A 319 13.37 4.12 -3.09
C LEU A 319 14.68 3.39 -2.83
N ILE A 320 15.05 2.44 -3.68
CA ILE A 320 16.25 1.61 -3.55
C ILE A 320 17.07 1.57 -4.85
N ARG A 321 16.82 2.51 -5.77
CA ARG A 321 17.39 2.51 -7.13
C ARG A 321 18.90 2.25 -7.17
N PRO A 322 19.76 2.89 -6.34
CA PRO A 322 21.21 2.65 -6.38
C PRO A 322 21.61 1.21 -6.05
N TYR A 323 20.76 0.47 -5.33
CA TYR A 323 21.07 -0.87 -4.84
C TYR A 323 20.61 -1.97 -5.79
N ILE A 324 19.78 -1.68 -6.80
CA ILE A 324 19.21 -2.70 -7.70
C ILE A 324 20.31 -3.50 -8.40
N ASP A 325 21.43 -2.86 -8.76
CA ASP A 325 22.57 -3.50 -9.41
C ASP A 325 23.26 -4.55 -8.53
N ILE A 326 23.21 -4.42 -7.20
CA ILE A 326 23.89 -5.32 -6.25
C ILE A 326 22.94 -6.32 -5.57
N LEU A 327 21.64 -6.26 -5.85
CA LEU A 327 20.67 -7.20 -5.29
C LEU A 327 20.91 -8.63 -5.75
N THR A 328 20.70 -9.61 -4.87
CA THR A 328 20.66 -11.01 -5.27
C THR A 328 19.43 -11.30 -6.14
N LYS A 329 19.38 -12.47 -6.78
CA LYS A 329 18.20 -12.87 -7.56
C LYS A 329 16.96 -13.08 -6.68
N SER A 330 17.12 -13.50 -5.43
CA SER A 330 16.00 -13.65 -4.50
C SER A 330 15.48 -12.30 -4.02
N GLU A 331 16.36 -11.33 -3.81
CA GLU A 331 15.97 -9.96 -3.52
C GLU A 331 15.22 -9.34 -4.71
N LEU A 332 15.74 -9.46 -5.94
CA LEU A 332 15.03 -9.02 -7.16
C LEU A 332 13.67 -9.69 -7.32
N HIS A 333 13.58 -11.00 -7.05
CA HIS A 333 12.31 -11.71 -7.03
C HIS A 333 11.34 -11.11 -6.00
N THR A 334 11.84 -10.64 -4.86
CA THR A 334 11.04 -9.99 -3.81
C THR A 334 10.54 -8.62 -4.23
N ILE A 335 11.38 -7.80 -4.88
CA ILE A 335 10.96 -6.52 -5.46
C ILE A 335 9.82 -6.76 -6.46
N CYS A 336 9.98 -7.76 -7.34
CA CYS A 336 8.96 -8.12 -8.31
C CYS A 336 7.67 -8.63 -7.65
N THR A 337 7.78 -9.57 -6.72
CA THR A 337 6.63 -10.20 -6.03
C THR A 337 5.82 -9.17 -5.27
N SER A 338 6.52 -8.30 -4.54
CA SER A 338 5.88 -7.19 -3.84
C SER A 338 5.15 -6.28 -4.82
N GLY A 339 5.74 -5.97 -5.98
CA GLY A 339 5.12 -5.13 -7.01
C GLY A 339 3.79 -5.68 -7.50
N TYR A 340 3.76 -6.97 -7.80
CA TYR A 340 2.54 -7.64 -8.27
C TYR A 340 1.49 -7.88 -7.18
N ALA A 341 1.92 -7.91 -5.91
CA ALA A 341 1.05 -8.19 -4.77
C ALA A 341 0.25 -6.98 -4.27
N THR A 342 0.64 -5.75 -4.65
CA THR A 342 0.02 -4.52 -4.15
C THR A 342 -0.56 -3.66 -5.28
N VAL A 343 -1.31 -2.64 -4.91
CA VAL A 343 -1.80 -1.59 -5.80
C VAL A 343 -1.28 -0.23 -5.34
N ALA A 344 -1.15 0.72 -6.26
CA ALA A 344 -0.72 2.07 -5.95
C ALA A 344 -1.86 2.89 -5.33
N GLY A 345 -1.54 3.82 -4.42
CA GLY A 345 -2.51 4.76 -3.85
C GLY A 345 -3.14 5.70 -4.91
N THR A 346 -2.46 5.92 -6.03
CA THR A 346 -2.92 6.77 -7.14
C THR A 346 -4.11 6.19 -7.89
N VAL A 347 -4.18 4.86 -8.03
CA VAL A 347 -5.26 4.16 -8.75
C VAL A 347 -6.39 3.70 -7.83
N LEU A 348 -6.17 3.76 -6.51
CA LEU A 348 -7.15 3.36 -5.49
C LEU A 348 -8.51 4.06 -5.67
N GLY A 349 -8.50 5.36 -6.01
CA GLY A 349 -9.71 6.15 -6.22
C GLY A 349 -10.59 5.62 -7.36
N ALA A 350 -9.99 5.07 -8.42
CA ALA A 350 -10.74 4.48 -9.53
C ALA A 350 -11.43 3.17 -9.12
N TYR A 351 -10.79 2.34 -8.31
CA TYR A 351 -11.42 1.11 -7.81
C TYR A 351 -12.60 1.43 -6.88
N ILE A 352 -12.45 2.48 -6.06
CA ILE A 352 -13.53 2.97 -5.17
C ILE A 352 -14.72 3.47 -6.00
N SER A 353 -14.49 4.20 -7.10
CA SER A 353 -15.58 4.68 -7.96
C SER A 353 -16.34 3.54 -8.66
N PHE A 354 -15.66 2.41 -8.93
CA PHE A 354 -16.33 1.20 -9.41
C PHE A 354 -17.19 0.51 -8.33
N GLY A 355 -16.98 0.82 -7.05
CA GLY A 355 -17.76 0.30 -5.92
C GLY A 355 -16.95 -0.61 -4.99
N ALA A 356 -15.63 -0.70 -5.15
CA ALA A 356 -14.78 -1.40 -4.20
C ALA A 356 -14.74 -0.64 -2.85
N SER A 357 -14.73 -1.38 -1.75
CA SER A 357 -14.67 -0.76 -0.42
C SER A 357 -13.26 -0.17 -0.17
N PRO A 358 -13.13 1.14 0.14
CA PRO A 358 -11.84 1.76 0.46
C PRO A 358 -11.12 1.03 1.59
N ALA A 359 -11.87 0.69 2.65
CA ALA A 359 -11.35 -0.02 3.81
C ALA A 359 -10.75 -1.39 3.44
N HIS A 360 -11.37 -2.14 2.53
CA HIS A 360 -10.86 -3.42 2.07
C HIS A 360 -9.60 -3.26 1.23
N LEU A 361 -9.56 -2.27 0.33
CA LEU A 361 -8.40 -2.04 -0.53
C LEU A 361 -7.15 -1.66 0.28
N ILE A 362 -7.31 -0.74 1.23
CA ILE A 362 -6.19 -0.26 2.06
C ILE A 362 -5.70 -1.38 2.98
N THR A 363 -6.64 -2.14 3.55
CA THR A 363 -6.30 -3.34 4.32
C THR A 363 -5.53 -4.37 3.47
N ALA A 364 -5.97 -4.61 2.24
CA ALA A 364 -5.33 -5.55 1.33
C ALA A 364 -3.88 -5.14 1.00
N SER A 365 -3.64 -3.86 0.69
CA SER A 365 -2.28 -3.33 0.43
C SER A 365 -1.37 -3.47 1.66
N VAL A 366 -1.87 -3.17 2.86
CA VAL A 366 -1.10 -3.29 4.10
C VAL A 366 -0.76 -4.76 4.41
N MET A 367 -1.72 -5.66 4.23
CA MET A 367 -1.53 -7.11 4.42
C MET A 367 -0.52 -7.69 3.42
N ALA A 368 -0.48 -7.15 2.20
CA ALA A 368 0.35 -7.66 1.13
C ALA A 368 1.85 -7.44 1.36
N ALA A 369 2.27 -6.42 2.12
CA ALA A 369 3.69 -6.16 2.39
C ALA A 369 4.43 -7.32 3.09
N PRO A 370 4.01 -7.79 4.29
CA PRO A 370 4.67 -8.94 4.92
C PRO A 370 4.41 -10.26 4.18
N ALA A 371 3.26 -10.38 3.51
CA ALA A 371 2.92 -11.56 2.73
C ALA A 371 3.78 -11.71 1.47
N SER A 372 4.13 -10.61 0.81
CA SER A 372 4.99 -10.63 -0.38
C SER A 372 6.41 -11.07 -0.04
N LEU A 373 6.94 -10.65 1.12
CA LEU A 373 8.21 -11.16 1.64
C LEU A 373 8.12 -12.68 1.88
N ALA A 374 7.04 -13.17 2.49
CA ALA A 374 6.85 -14.59 2.74
C ALA A 374 6.75 -15.41 1.45
N PHE A 375 5.85 -15.06 0.53
CA PHE A 375 5.65 -15.79 -0.71
C PHE A 375 6.85 -15.66 -1.65
N SER A 376 7.54 -14.52 -1.67
CA SER A 376 8.78 -14.38 -2.43
C SER A 376 9.84 -15.38 -1.96
N LYS A 377 10.13 -15.42 -0.65
CA LYS A 377 11.12 -16.33 -0.08
C LYS A 377 10.67 -17.79 -0.08
N LEU A 378 9.37 -18.08 -0.22
CA LEU A 378 8.85 -19.42 -0.48
C LEU A 378 9.15 -19.88 -1.91
N PHE A 379 8.85 -19.03 -2.91
CA PHE A 379 9.00 -19.36 -4.33
C PHE A 379 10.45 -19.29 -4.84
N TYR A 380 11.24 -18.35 -4.30
CA TYR A 380 12.63 -18.12 -4.66
C TYR A 380 13.45 -17.76 -3.39
N PRO A 381 13.86 -18.78 -2.61
CA PRO A 381 14.65 -18.58 -1.40
C PRO A 381 16.00 -17.92 -1.66
N GLU A 382 16.56 -17.30 -0.62
CA GLU A 382 17.89 -16.68 -0.66
C GLU A 382 18.97 -17.77 -0.62
N THR A 383 19.79 -17.83 -1.67
CA THR A 383 20.93 -18.78 -1.76
C THR A 383 22.27 -18.06 -1.88
N GLU A 384 22.25 -16.76 -2.14
CA GLU A 384 23.43 -15.90 -2.34
C GLU A 384 23.65 -15.04 -1.07
N GLU A 385 24.88 -14.59 -0.83
CA GLU A 385 25.15 -13.66 0.27
C GLU A 385 24.75 -12.23 -0.15
N SER A 386 23.79 -11.65 0.57
CA SER A 386 23.31 -10.30 0.28
C SER A 386 24.24 -9.22 0.79
N GLN A 387 24.51 -8.24 -0.09
CA GLN A 387 25.26 -7.02 0.22
C GLN A 387 24.37 -5.93 0.84
N THR A 388 23.05 -6.13 0.92
CA THR A 388 22.08 -5.12 1.39
C THR A 388 21.47 -5.43 2.76
N ARG A 389 22.12 -6.33 3.53
CA ARG A 389 21.83 -6.51 4.96
C ARG A 389 22.17 -5.24 5.72
N SER A 390 21.46 -4.94 6.81
CA SER A 390 21.69 -3.73 7.62
C SER A 390 23.13 -3.59 8.14
N GLU A 391 23.83 -4.70 8.33
CA GLU A 391 25.24 -4.75 8.75
C GLU A 391 26.21 -4.40 7.61
N ASN A 392 25.83 -4.68 6.35
CA ASN A 392 26.72 -4.62 5.19
C ASN A 392 26.35 -3.53 4.18
N ILE A 393 25.14 -2.95 4.28
CA ILE A 393 24.63 -1.98 3.32
C ILE A 393 25.47 -0.69 3.36
N GLN A 394 26.14 -0.41 2.26
CA GLN A 394 26.86 0.85 2.10
C GLN A 394 25.87 1.94 1.72
N LEU A 395 25.71 2.95 2.57
CA LEU A 395 24.79 4.04 2.31
C LEU A 395 25.31 4.91 1.15
N GLU A 396 24.84 4.59 -0.05
CA GLU A 396 25.17 5.32 -1.28
C GLU A 396 24.84 6.81 -1.13
N LYS A 397 25.83 7.66 -1.38
CA LYS A 397 25.67 9.11 -1.42
C LYS A 397 25.45 9.53 -2.87
N SER A 398 24.58 10.51 -3.08
CA SER A 398 24.38 11.05 -4.44
C SER A 398 25.69 11.60 -4.99
N SER A 399 26.03 11.22 -6.22
CA SER A 399 27.17 11.75 -6.97
C SER A 399 26.90 13.13 -7.59
N GLU A 400 25.65 13.58 -7.53
CA GLU A 400 25.20 14.82 -8.15
C GLU A 400 25.80 16.05 -7.45
N THR A 401 26.04 17.12 -8.20
CA THR A 401 26.77 18.29 -7.67
C THR A 401 25.89 19.24 -6.85
N SER A 402 24.61 19.34 -7.21
CA SER A 402 23.64 20.20 -6.55
C SER A 402 22.27 19.53 -6.43
N ILE A 403 21.39 20.08 -5.58
CA ILE A 403 20.01 19.59 -5.47
C ILE A 403 19.24 19.75 -6.79
N LEU A 404 19.53 20.81 -7.55
CA LEU A 404 18.91 21.02 -8.86
C LEU A 404 19.42 20.01 -9.88
N ASP A 405 20.71 19.70 -9.84
CA ASP A 405 21.35 18.66 -10.66
C ASP A 405 20.70 17.30 -10.38
N ALA A 406 20.56 16.94 -9.10
CA ALA A 406 19.85 15.73 -8.66
C ALA A 406 18.38 15.69 -9.13
N ALA A 407 17.68 16.83 -9.07
CA ALA A 407 16.32 16.94 -9.58
C ALA A 407 16.26 16.69 -11.10
N THR A 408 17.14 17.33 -11.88
CA THR A 408 17.18 17.17 -13.33
C THR A 408 17.58 15.76 -13.76
N SER A 409 18.55 15.15 -13.07
CA SER A 409 18.97 13.76 -13.26
C SER A 409 17.85 12.78 -12.93
N GLY A 410 17.11 13.02 -11.84
CA GLY A 410 15.91 12.27 -11.47
C GLY A 410 14.82 12.33 -12.54
N ALA A 411 14.51 13.52 -13.06
CA ALA A 411 13.54 13.68 -14.14
C ALA A 411 13.99 12.97 -15.43
N ALA A 412 15.27 13.09 -15.80
CA ALA A 412 15.81 12.47 -17.00
C ALA A 412 15.79 10.94 -16.93
N ALA A 413 16.13 10.37 -15.77
CA ALA A 413 16.05 8.92 -15.55
C ALA A 413 14.63 8.37 -15.67
N ALA A 414 13.62 9.14 -15.23
CA ALA A 414 12.22 8.75 -15.36
C ALA A 414 11.77 8.62 -16.82
N MET A 415 12.37 9.35 -17.77
CA MET A 415 12.02 9.24 -19.20
C MET A 415 12.13 7.79 -19.72
N MET A 416 13.25 7.13 -19.42
CA MET A 416 13.49 5.75 -19.88
C MET A 416 12.55 4.74 -19.22
N ILE A 417 12.20 4.98 -17.95
CA ILE A 417 11.22 4.17 -17.23
C ILE A 417 9.84 4.31 -17.90
N VAL A 418 9.36 5.55 -18.10
CA VAL A 418 8.05 5.82 -18.70
C VAL A 418 7.96 5.27 -20.13
N LEU A 419 8.98 5.49 -20.97
CA LEU A 419 9.01 4.97 -22.34
C LEU A 419 9.02 3.43 -22.35
N GLY A 420 9.78 2.81 -21.45
CA GLY A 420 9.80 1.37 -21.27
C GLY A 420 8.42 0.83 -20.89
N ILE A 421 7.71 1.50 -19.98
CA ILE A 421 6.37 1.14 -19.53
C ILE A 421 5.38 1.20 -20.69
N VAL A 422 5.29 2.33 -21.39
CA VAL A 422 4.36 2.53 -22.51
C VAL A 422 4.58 1.49 -23.60
N SER A 423 5.82 1.29 -24.02
CA SER A 423 6.15 0.35 -25.09
C SER A 423 5.80 -1.10 -24.76
N ASN A 424 6.07 -1.55 -23.52
CA ASN A 424 5.77 -2.92 -23.13
C ASN A 424 4.27 -3.17 -22.96
N ILE A 425 3.50 -2.24 -22.37
CA ILE A 425 2.05 -2.39 -22.23
C ILE A 425 1.39 -2.60 -23.60
N ILE A 426 1.69 -1.71 -24.56
CA ILE A 426 1.14 -1.78 -25.92
C ILE A 426 1.44 -3.15 -26.54
N ALA A 427 2.69 -3.62 -26.43
CA ALA A 427 3.09 -4.89 -27.01
C ALA A 427 2.40 -6.10 -26.33
N PHE A 428 2.40 -6.17 -25.00
CA PHE A 428 1.83 -7.30 -24.26
C PHE A 428 0.30 -7.38 -24.37
N LEU A 429 -0.40 -6.24 -24.33
CA LEU A 429 -1.86 -6.23 -24.52
C LEU A 429 -2.24 -6.60 -25.95
N ALA A 430 -1.55 -6.09 -26.97
CA ALA A 430 -1.82 -6.46 -28.35
C ALA A 430 -1.68 -7.98 -28.58
N ILE A 431 -0.65 -8.60 -27.98
CA ILE A 431 -0.45 -10.06 -28.03
C ILE A 431 -1.60 -10.80 -27.34
N LEU A 432 -2.04 -10.33 -26.17
CA LEU A 432 -3.17 -10.94 -25.45
C LEU A 432 -4.45 -10.94 -26.29
N TYR A 433 -4.82 -9.78 -26.84
CA TYR A 433 -6.02 -9.63 -27.67
C TYR A 433 -5.93 -10.45 -28.96
N PHE A 434 -4.73 -10.54 -29.57
CA PHE A 434 -4.50 -11.43 -30.70
C PHE A 434 -4.81 -12.90 -30.36
N PHE A 435 -4.36 -13.39 -29.20
CA PHE A 435 -4.68 -14.76 -28.76
C PHE A 435 -6.15 -14.94 -28.41
N SER A 436 -6.81 -13.94 -27.82
CA SER A 436 -8.27 -14.01 -27.56
C SER A 436 -9.05 -14.12 -28.86
N ALA A 437 -8.79 -13.23 -29.82
CA ALA A 437 -9.45 -13.24 -31.13
C ALA A 437 -9.18 -14.53 -31.91
N THR A 438 -7.95 -15.06 -31.85
CA THR A 438 -7.60 -16.34 -32.47
C THR A 438 -8.40 -17.49 -31.84
N THR A 439 -8.59 -17.46 -30.51
CA THR A 439 -9.37 -18.48 -29.80
C THR A 439 -10.85 -18.41 -30.20
N GLU A 440 -11.44 -17.22 -30.21
CA GLU A 440 -12.82 -16.99 -30.63
C GLU A 440 -13.05 -17.49 -32.06
N TRP A 441 -12.16 -17.15 -32.99
CA TRP A 441 -12.20 -17.63 -34.37
C TRP A 441 -12.16 -19.16 -34.48
N ILE A 442 -11.37 -19.85 -33.65
CA ILE A 442 -11.30 -21.32 -33.63
C ILE A 442 -12.63 -21.93 -33.13
N PHE A 443 -13.25 -21.35 -32.10
CA PHE A 443 -14.51 -21.86 -31.56
C PHE A 443 -15.70 -21.56 -32.47
N GLU A 444 -15.68 -20.43 -33.16
CA GLU A 444 -16.66 -20.10 -34.20
C GLU A 444 -16.66 -21.17 -35.31
N MET A 445 -15.47 -21.66 -35.73
CA MET A 445 -15.37 -22.76 -36.69
C MET A 445 -15.99 -24.09 -36.18
N LEU A 446 -16.11 -24.27 -34.86
CA LEU A 446 -16.75 -25.43 -34.24
C LEU A 446 -18.26 -25.22 -34.01
N GLY A 447 -18.82 -24.07 -34.44
CA GLY A 447 -20.22 -23.70 -34.19
C GLY A 447 -20.50 -23.26 -32.75
N LEU A 448 -19.47 -22.94 -31.97
CA LEU A 448 -19.56 -22.43 -30.61
C LEU A 448 -19.29 -20.93 -30.62
N ASN A 449 -20.35 -20.13 -30.59
CA ASN A 449 -20.24 -18.67 -30.53
C ASN A 449 -19.96 -18.20 -29.08
N ASP A 450 -19.34 -17.04 -28.94
CA ASP A 450 -19.06 -16.35 -27.65
C ASP A 450 -18.11 -17.08 -26.69
N VAL A 451 -17.31 -18.03 -27.18
CA VAL A 451 -16.26 -18.69 -26.37
C VAL A 451 -14.95 -17.92 -26.49
N SER A 452 -14.79 -16.91 -25.62
CA SER A 452 -13.53 -16.18 -25.50
C SER A 452 -12.48 -16.96 -24.72
N LEU A 453 -11.20 -16.64 -24.98
CA LEU A 453 -10.08 -17.17 -24.20
C LEU A 453 -10.27 -16.87 -22.70
N LEU A 454 -10.75 -15.66 -22.39
CA LEU A 454 -11.05 -15.24 -21.03
C LEU A 454 -12.14 -16.10 -20.38
N TYR A 455 -13.22 -16.41 -21.11
CA TYR A 455 -14.30 -17.26 -20.58
C TYR A 455 -13.79 -18.65 -20.23
N LEU A 456 -12.99 -19.28 -21.10
CA LEU A 456 -12.41 -20.60 -20.83
C LEU A 456 -11.48 -20.58 -19.62
N LEU A 457 -10.60 -19.58 -19.56
CA LEU A 457 -9.66 -19.44 -18.47
C LEU A 457 -10.37 -19.13 -17.15
N SER A 458 -11.47 -18.37 -17.16
CA SER A 458 -12.27 -18.08 -15.95
C SER A 458 -12.77 -19.34 -15.25
N LYS A 459 -13.10 -20.40 -15.99
CA LYS A 459 -13.53 -21.67 -15.41
C LYS A 459 -12.41 -22.35 -14.62
N MET A 460 -11.14 -22.12 -14.97
CA MET A 460 -10.00 -22.61 -14.20
C MET A 460 -9.85 -21.92 -12.84
N PHE A 461 -10.41 -20.71 -12.68
CA PHE A 461 -10.37 -19.97 -11.43
C PHE A 461 -11.49 -20.37 -10.46
N ILE A 462 -12.51 -21.13 -10.90
CA ILE A 462 -13.61 -21.58 -10.01
C ILE A 462 -13.10 -22.37 -8.80
N PRO A 463 -12.26 -23.42 -8.95
CA PRO A 463 -11.69 -24.13 -7.80
C PRO A 463 -10.83 -23.22 -6.92
N LEU A 464 -10.11 -22.27 -7.54
CA LEU A 464 -9.24 -21.33 -6.85
C LEU A 464 -10.03 -20.38 -5.95
N VAL A 465 -11.11 -19.80 -6.44
CA VAL A 465 -11.96 -18.90 -5.64
C VAL A 465 -12.78 -19.66 -4.60
N PHE A 466 -13.13 -20.92 -4.88
CA PHE A 466 -13.78 -21.77 -3.90
C PHE A 466 -12.89 -22.02 -2.68
N ILE A 467 -11.60 -22.38 -2.88
CA ILE A 467 -10.66 -22.58 -1.76
C ILE A 467 -10.31 -21.27 -1.02
N MET A 468 -10.49 -20.11 -1.66
CA MET A 468 -10.42 -18.81 -0.97
C MET A 468 -11.62 -18.58 -0.03
N GLY A 469 -12.63 -19.44 -0.08
CA GLY A 469 -13.81 -19.41 0.78
C GLY A 469 -15.03 -18.73 0.16
N VAL A 470 -15.04 -18.50 -1.16
CA VAL A 470 -16.24 -18.03 -1.87
C VAL A 470 -17.31 -19.13 -1.88
N PRO A 471 -18.59 -18.83 -1.56
CA PRO A 471 -19.68 -19.78 -1.71
C PRO A 471 -19.82 -20.26 -3.15
N TYR A 472 -20.13 -21.55 -3.34
CA TYR A 472 -20.17 -22.17 -4.67
C TYR A 472 -21.05 -21.43 -5.69
N TYR A 473 -22.19 -20.86 -5.27
CA TYR A 473 -23.11 -20.12 -6.13
C TYR A 473 -22.55 -18.77 -6.64
N ASP A 474 -21.51 -18.23 -6.00
CA ASP A 474 -20.81 -17.01 -6.41
C ASP A 474 -19.47 -17.29 -7.09
N CYS A 475 -18.96 -18.53 -7.04
CA CYS A 475 -17.64 -18.89 -7.57
C CYS A 475 -17.49 -18.61 -9.06
N GLU A 476 -18.56 -18.73 -9.85
CA GLU A 476 -18.48 -18.41 -11.28
C GLU A 476 -18.23 -16.91 -11.51
N LYS A 477 -18.97 -16.05 -10.81
CA LYS A 477 -18.85 -14.59 -10.93
C LYS A 477 -17.52 -14.08 -10.38
N ILE A 478 -17.12 -14.57 -9.20
CA ILE A 478 -15.83 -14.19 -8.61
C ILE A 478 -14.66 -14.80 -9.41
N GLY A 479 -14.82 -16.00 -9.96
CA GLY A 479 -13.83 -16.63 -10.85
C GLY A 479 -13.60 -15.81 -12.11
N LEU A 480 -14.68 -15.24 -12.70
CA LEU A 480 -14.59 -14.34 -13.84
C LEU A 480 -13.76 -13.10 -13.55
N VAL A 481 -14.07 -12.34 -12.49
CA VAL A 481 -13.34 -11.10 -12.20
C VAL A 481 -11.88 -11.35 -11.82
N VAL A 482 -11.58 -12.47 -11.13
CA VAL A 482 -10.19 -12.86 -10.83
C VAL A 482 -9.43 -13.23 -12.11
N ALA A 483 -10.09 -13.87 -13.08
CA ALA A 483 -9.50 -14.15 -14.38
C ALA A 483 -9.29 -12.87 -15.20
N GLU A 484 -10.26 -11.95 -15.21
CA GLU A 484 -10.12 -10.62 -15.83
C GLU A 484 -8.90 -9.88 -15.29
N LYS A 485 -8.73 -9.87 -13.96
CA LYS A 485 -7.53 -9.32 -13.35
C LYS A 485 -6.26 -10.03 -13.78
N THR A 486 -6.27 -11.36 -13.86
CA THR A 486 -5.06 -12.14 -14.12
C THR A 486 -4.61 -12.07 -15.58
N PHE A 487 -5.53 -11.92 -16.54
CA PHE A 487 -5.21 -11.92 -17.97
C PHE A 487 -5.28 -10.55 -18.61
N ILE A 488 -6.16 -9.67 -18.16
CA ILE A 488 -6.31 -8.31 -18.68
C ILE A 488 -5.65 -7.34 -17.71
N ASN A 489 -6.38 -6.87 -16.70
CA ASN A 489 -5.92 -6.01 -15.64
C ASN A 489 -6.98 -5.92 -14.53
N GLU A 490 -6.58 -5.40 -13.38
CA GLU A 490 -7.42 -5.25 -12.21
C GLU A 490 -8.54 -4.21 -12.38
N PHE A 491 -8.39 -3.21 -13.26
CA PHE A 491 -9.43 -2.21 -13.53
C PHE A 491 -10.71 -2.85 -14.09
N VAL A 492 -10.55 -3.70 -15.11
CA VAL A 492 -11.66 -4.45 -15.71
C VAL A 492 -12.33 -5.34 -14.65
N GLY A 493 -11.51 -6.08 -13.87
CA GLY A 493 -12.02 -6.92 -12.79
C GLY A 493 -12.79 -6.14 -11.71
N TYR A 494 -12.33 -4.94 -11.33
CA TYR A 494 -13.03 -4.10 -10.37
C TYR A 494 -14.33 -3.51 -10.92
N LYS A 495 -14.37 -3.12 -12.20
CA LYS A 495 -15.60 -2.63 -12.84
C LYS A 495 -16.69 -3.71 -12.81
N HIS A 496 -16.40 -4.91 -13.33
CA HIS A 496 -17.38 -6.00 -13.33
C HIS A 496 -17.75 -6.46 -11.90
N LEU A 497 -16.81 -6.47 -10.96
CA LEU A 497 -17.14 -6.72 -9.56
C LEU A 497 -18.11 -5.65 -9.02
N GLY A 498 -17.86 -4.38 -9.34
CA GLY A 498 -18.72 -3.26 -9.03
C GLY A 498 -20.14 -3.41 -9.57
N GLU A 499 -20.29 -3.84 -10.82
CA GLU A 499 -21.58 -4.15 -11.44
C GLU A 499 -22.31 -5.30 -10.73
N PHE A 500 -21.58 -6.34 -10.31
CA PHE A 500 -22.14 -7.43 -9.52
C PHE A 500 -22.60 -6.97 -8.13
N ILE A 501 -21.86 -6.07 -7.49
CA ILE A 501 -22.23 -5.47 -6.20
C ILE A 501 -23.49 -4.61 -6.36
N LYS A 502 -23.50 -3.67 -7.32
CA LYS A 502 -24.64 -2.78 -7.60
C LYS A 502 -25.90 -3.57 -7.98
N GLY A 503 -25.74 -4.64 -8.77
CA GLY A 503 -26.83 -5.53 -9.16
C GLY A 503 -27.24 -6.56 -8.11
N ASN A 504 -26.65 -6.53 -6.91
CA ASN A 504 -26.87 -7.51 -5.83
C ASN A 504 -26.75 -8.98 -6.32
N LYS A 505 -25.81 -9.24 -7.23
CA LYS A 505 -25.58 -10.53 -7.89
C LYS A 505 -24.59 -11.43 -7.14
N VAL A 506 -23.89 -10.89 -6.13
CA VAL A 506 -22.91 -11.58 -5.29
C VAL A 506 -23.16 -11.23 -3.82
N ASP A 507 -22.93 -12.20 -2.92
CA ASP A 507 -23.00 -11.94 -1.49
C ASP A 507 -21.90 -10.94 -1.07
N HIS A 508 -22.16 -10.12 -0.05
CA HIS A 508 -21.21 -9.12 0.45
C HIS A 508 -19.88 -9.75 0.87
N ARG A 509 -19.90 -10.96 1.44
CA ARG A 509 -18.69 -11.70 1.78
C ARG A 509 -17.91 -12.10 0.53
N SER A 510 -18.59 -12.56 -0.51
CA SER A 510 -17.99 -12.88 -1.81
C SER A 510 -17.40 -11.63 -2.47
N ALA A 511 -18.09 -10.50 -2.39
CA ALA A 511 -17.63 -9.21 -2.89
C ALA A 511 -16.35 -8.74 -2.16
N ALA A 512 -16.29 -8.92 -0.85
CA ALA A 512 -15.09 -8.63 -0.08
C ALA A 512 -13.92 -9.55 -0.47
N ILE A 513 -14.14 -10.87 -0.54
CA ILE A 513 -13.10 -11.81 -1.01
C ILE A 513 -12.62 -11.42 -2.41
N GLY A 514 -13.54 -11.10 -3.32
CA GLY A 514 -13.24 -10.59 -4.65
C GLY A 514 -12.37 -9.33 -4.61
N THR A 515 -12.74 -8.34 -3.79
CA THR A 515 -11.96 -7.09 -3.61
C THR A 515 -10.51 -7.39 -3.20
N PHE A 516 -10.29 -8.26 -2.21
CA PHE A 516 -8.94 -8.63 -1.79
C PHE A 516 -8.18 -9.45 -2.84
N ALA A 517 -8.87 -10.32 -3.60
CA ALA A 517 -8.25 -11.15 -4.64
C ALA A 517 -7.82 -10.32 -5.87
N LEU A 518 -8.58 -9.26 -6.18
CA LEU A 518 -8.27 -8.29 -7.23
C LEU A 518 -7.18 -7.30 -6.83
N CYS A 519 -7.00 -7.05 -5.52
CA CYS A 519 -6.00 -6.13 -5.01
C CYS A 519 -4.57 -6.64 -5.24
N GLY A 520 -4.02 -6.30 -6.39
CA GLY A 520 -2.62 -6.52 -6.78
C GLY A 520 -2.43 -6.37 -8.28
N PHE A 521 -1.30 -5.82 -8.70
CA PHE A 521 -0.96 -5.62 -10.12
C PHE A 521 -0.51 -6.90 -10.86
N ALA A 522 -0.81 -8.10 -10.37
CA ALA A 522 -0.42 -9.33 -11.07
C ALA A 522 -1.26 -9.57 -12.34
N ASN A 523 -0.86 -8.93 -13.45
CA ASN A 523 -1.39 -9.10 -14.81
C ASN A 523 -0.25 -9.03 -15.88
N PRO A 524 -0.46 -9.44 -17.14
CA PRO A 524 0.60 -9.48 -18.15
C PRO A 524 1.11 -8.10 -18.56
N GLY A 525 0.25 -7.08 -18.56
CA GLY A 525 0.66 -5.69 -18.77
C GLY A 525 1.68 -5.29 -17.71
N SER A 526 1.35 -5.49 -16.44
CA SER A 526 2.21 -5.21 -15.31
C SER A 526 3.51 -6.01 -15.30
N LEU A 527 3.49 -7.26 -15.78
CA LEU A 527 4.73 -8.02 -16.02
C LEU A 527 5.68 -7.22 -16.92
N GLY A 528 5.18 -6.70 -18.03
CA GLY A 528 5.90 -5.82 -18.94
C GLY A 528 6.36 -4.51 -18.29
N ILE A 529 5.48 -3.81 -17.59
CA ILE A 529 5.78 -2.54 -16.88
C ILE A 529 6.94 -2.72 -15.92
N LEU A 530 6.91 -3.76 -15.08
CA LEU A 530 7.89 -3.95 -14.03
C LEU A 530 9.25 -4.38 -14.59
N ILE A 531 9.26 -5.28 -15.59
CA ILE A 531 10.48 -5.64 -16.32
C ILE A 531 11.09 -4.38 -16.95
N ALA A 532 10.28 -3.53 -17.56
CA ALA A 532 10.76 -2.31 -18.19
C ALA A 532 11.33 -1.32 -17.17
N ALA A 533 10.60 -1.06 -16.09
CA ALA A 533 11.02 -0.13 -15.05
C ALA A 533 12.34 -0.56 -14.39
N LEU A 534 12.44 -1.83 -13.97
CA LEU A 534 13.67 -2.34 -13.35
C LEU A 534 14.83 -2.42 -14.35
N SER A 535 14.58 -2.78 -15.61
CA SER A 535 15.63 -2.81 -16.64
C SER A 535 16.10 -1.41 -17.04
N ALA A 536 15.25 -0.39 -16.95
CA ALA A 536 15.64 1.00 -17.16
C ALA A 536 16.48 1.53 -15.99
N MET A 537 16.20 1.09 -14.76
CA MET A 537 17.00 1.43 -13.58
C MET A 537 18.34 0.69 -13.54
N SER A 538 18.36 -0.58 -13.97
CA SER A 538 19.54 -1.46 -13.97
C SER A 538 19.60 -2.28 -15.26
N PRO A 539 20.15 -1.71 -16.35
CA PRO A 539 20.22 -2.39 -17.64
C PRO A 539 21.08 -3.67 -17.62
N SER A 540 22.11 -3.70 -16.77
CA SER A 540 23.03 -4.82 -16.58
C SER A 540 22.32 -6.08 -16.04
N ARG A 541 21.24 -5.89 -15.26
CA ARG A 541 20.49 -6.97 -14.59
C ARG A 541 19.24 -7.41 -15.36
N ARG A 542 19.00 -6.91 -16.58
CA ARG A 542 17.82 -7.25 -17.41
C ARG A 542 17.58 -8.77 -17.53
N SER A 543 18.64 -9.56 -17.69
CA SER A 543 18.52 -11.02 -17.81
C SER A 543 18.06 -11.68 -16.50
N ASP A 544 18.53 -11.20 -15.36
CA ASP A 544 18.10 -11.71 -14.05
C ASP A 544 16.65 -11.34 -13.78
N ILE A 545 16.27 -10.07 -14.03
CA ILE A 545 14.90 -9.56 -13.83
C ILE A 545 13.90 -10.39 -14.62
N THR A 546 14.14 -10.58 -15.91
CA THR A 546 13.24 -11.36 -16.79
C THR A 546 13.14 -12.83 -16.38
N ARG A 547 14.21 -13.43 -15.83
CA ARG A 547 14.22 -14.82 -15.36
C ARG A 547 13.40 -15.03 -14.09
N VAL A 548 13.29 -14.03 -13.22
CA VAL A 548 12.51 -14.12 -11.96
C VAL A 548 11.08 -13.60 -12.09
N ALA A 549 10.80 -12.71 -13.05
CA ALA A 549 9.55 -11.96 -13.14
C ALA A 549 8.29 -12.84 -13.23
N VAL A 550 8.29 -13.88 -14.08
CA VAL A 550 7.12 -14.77 -14.23
C VAL A 550 6.82 -15.56 -12.95
N ARG A 551 7.87 -15.99 -12.23
CA ARG A 551 7.69 -16.68 -10.95
C ARG A 551 7.18 -15.72 -9.88
N ALA A 552 7.71 -14.50 -9.85
CA ALA A 552 7.27 -13.44 -8.95
C ALA A 552 5.81 -13.04 -9.22
N PHE A 553 5.36 -13.08 -10.47
CA PHE A 553 3.96 -12.86 -10.86
C PHE A 553 3.00 -13.85 -10.18
N PHE A 554 3.34 -15.15 -10.19
CA PHE A 554 2.54 -16.16 -9.48
C PHE A 554 2.60 -15.98 -7.97
N ALA A 555 3.80 -15.71 -7.43
CA ALA A 555 3.96 -15.45 -6.00
C ALA A 555 3.12 -14.24 -5.56
N GLY A 556 3.12 -13.15 -6.33
CA GLY A 556 2.34 -11.95 -6.05
C GLY A 556 0.82 -12.20 -6.15
N SER A 557 0.39 -13.01 -7.11
CA SER A 557 -1.02 -13.45 -7.18
C SER A 557 -1.45 -14.21 -5.92
N PHE A 558 -0.59 -15.10 -5.42
CA PHE A 558 -0.89 -15.90 -4.22
C PHE A 558 -0.90 -15.06 -2.94
N VAL A 559 -0.19 -13.94 -2.92
CA VAL A 559 -0.32 -12.95 -1.83
C VAL A 559 -1.74 -12.41 -1.77
N SER A 560 -2.27 -11.90 -2.90
CA SER A 560 -3.65 -11.38 -2.97
C SER A 560 -4.67 -12.46 -2.61
N TYR A 561 -4.50 -13.70 -3.10
CA TYR A 561 -5.41 -14.81 -2.80
C TYR A 561 -5.37 -15.26 -1.34
N THR A 562 -4.20 -15.23 -0.72
CA THR A 562 -4.05 -15.51 0.72
C THR A 562 -4.69 -14.40 1.55
N SER A 563 -4.51 -13.13 1.16
CA SER A 563 -5.17 -11.99 1.79
C SER A 563 -6.69 -12.10 1.69
N ALA A 564 -7.21 -12.49 0.52
CA ALA A 564 -8.63 -12.72 0.28
C ALA A 564 -9.21 -13.84 1.16
N SER A 565 -8.47 -14.93 1.33
CA SER A 565 -8.87 -16.04 2.19
C SER A 565 -8.95 -15.62 3.66
N ILE A 566 -7.92 -14.90 4.14
CA ILE A 566 -7.88 -14.37 5.51
C ILE A 566 -9.01 -13.37 5.74
N ALA A 567 -9.22 -12.43 4.81
CA ALA A 567 -10.32 -11.46 4.88
C ALA A 567 -11.69 -12.16 4.93
N GLY A 568 -11.90 -13.17 4.08
CA GLY A 568 -13.12 -13.97 4.06
C GLY A 568 -13.42 -14.71 5.37
N ILE A 569 -12.42 -14.98 6.20
CA ILE A 569 -12.60 -15.54 7.56
C ILE A 569 -12.90 -14.42 8.56
N LEU A 570 -12.11 -13.34 8.52
CA LEU A 570 -12.15 -12.27 9.52
C LEU A 570 -13.38 -11.38 9.46
N ILE A 571 -13.98 -11.19 8.27
CA ILE A 571 -15.19 -10.37 8.10
C ILE A 571 -16.39 -11.05 8.77
N GLN A 572 -17.05 -10.34 9.69
CA GLN A 572 -18.25 -10.84 10.38
C GLN A 572 -19.54 -10.28 9.77
N LYS A 573 -20.64 -11.03 9.89
CA LYS A 573 -21.97 -10.62 9.40
C LYS A 573 -22.47 -9.33 10.07
N ARG A 574 -22.00 -9.03 11.29
CA ARG A 574 -22.34 -7.82 12.06
C ARG A 574 -21.63 -6.55 11.57
N ASP A 575 -20.46 -6.69 10.94
CA ASP A 575 -19.75 -5.58 10.29
C ASP A 575 -20.51 -5.09 9.04
N MET A 576 -21.29 -5.98 8.42
CA MET A 576 -22.05 -5.73 7.19
C MET A 576 -23.24 -4.79 7.39
N ASP A 577 -23.97 -4.88 8.50
CA ASP A 577 -25.12 -3.99 8.80
C ASP A 577 -24.67 -2.53 8.99
N THR A 578 -23.42 -2.33 9.42
CA THR A 578 -22.83 -1.00 9.62
C THR A 578 -22.28 -0.41 8.32
N ILE A 579 -21.75 -1.26 7.42
CA ILE A 579 -21.27 -0.86 6.08
C ILE A 579 -22.45 -0.51 5.17
N ASN A 580 -23.54 -1.28 5.17
CA ASN A 580 -24.73 -0.98 4.36
C ASN A 580 -25.31 0.41 4.68
N LYS A 581 -25.39 0.77 5.96
CA LYS A 581 -25.78 2.13 6.38
C LYS A 581 -24.84 3.23 5.91
N ARG A 582 -23.54 2.97 5.75
CA ARG A 582 -22.59 3.97 5.19
C ARG A 582 -22.62 4.01 3.68
N PHE A 583 -22.75 2.87 3.01
CA PHE A 583 -22.72 2.80 1.55
C PHE A 583 -23.94 3.49 0.93
N GLU A 584 -25.14 3.33 1.53
CA GLU A 584 -26.35 4.06 1.14
C GLU A 584 -26.18 5.59 1.25
N ILE A 585 -25.34 6.08 2.17
CA ILE A 585 -25.05 7.52 2.34
C ILE A 585 -24.11 8.03 1.23
N TYR A 586 -23.18 7.21 0.74
CA TYR A 586 -22.21 7.62 -0.29
C TYR A 586 -22.73 7.51 -1.72
N THR A 587 -23.68 6.61 -2.01
CA THR A 587 -24.23 6.42 -3.37
C THR A 587 -25.34 7.42 -3.75
N GLY A 588 -25.65 8.38 -2.88
CA GLY A 588 -26.71 9.39 -3.11
C GLY A 588 -26.36 10.49 -4.13
N SER A 589 -25.13 10.57 -4.64
CA SER A 589 -24.75 11.52 -5.69
C SER A 589 -24.51 10.79 -7.01
N HIS A 590 -25.45 10.96 -7.96
CA HIS A 590 -25.31 10.53 -9.34
C HIS A 590 -24.04 11.12 -9.99
N MET A 591 -23.24 10.27 -10.63
CA MET A 591 -22.17 10.68 -11.53
C MET A 591 -22.29 9.86 -12.82
N ASP A 592 -22.29 10.53 -13.97
CA ASP A 592 -22.61 9.97 -15.28
C ASP A 592 -21.67 8.83 -15.72
N ASP A 593 -22.30 7.77 -16.25
CA ASP A 593 -21.71 6.48 -16.67
C ASP A 593 -20.67 6.62 -17.81
N ASP A 594 -20.78 7.67 -18.63
CA ASP A 594 -19.94 7.89 -19.81
C ASP A 594 -18.45 8.16 -19.48
N ARG A 595 -18.14 8.61 -18.25
CA ARG A 595 -16.75 8.91 -17.86
C ARG A 595 -15.94 7.66 -17.51
N ALA A 596 -16.60 6.58 -17.09
CA ALA A 596 -15.93 5.32 -16.74
C ALA A 596 -15.52 4.51 -17.98
N ASP A 597 -16.29 4.61 -19.06
CA ASP A 597 -16.05 3.86 -20.29
C ASP A 597 -14.88 4.41 -21.13
N HIS A 598 -14.58 5.71 -21.03
CA HIS A 598 -13.41 6.29 -21.70
C HIS A 598 -12.07 5.97 -21.01
N ILE A 599 -12.08 5.71 -19.70
CA ILE A 599 -10.88 5.25 -18.95
C ILE A 599 -10.49 3.83 -19.39
N MET A 600 -11.46 3.02 -19.84
CA MET A 600 -11.29 1.60 -20.16
C MET A 600 -10.60 1.31 -21.50
N MET A 601 -10.55 2.27 -22.43
CA MET A 601 -9.92 2.07 -23.76
C MET A 601 -8.48 2.62 -23.85
N ASN A 602 -8.01 3.33 -22.82
CA ASN A 602 -6.68 3.96 -22.80
C ASN A 602 -5.75 3.42 -21.70
N ILE A 603 -6.10 2.29 -21.06
CA ILE A 603 -5.26 1.47 -20.17
C ILE A 603 -5.22 0.06 -20.77
#